data_AF-A0A1S8C4W3-F1
#
_entry.id   AF-A0A1S8C4W3-F1
#
_cell.length_a   1.000
_cell.length_b   1.000
_cell.length_c   1.000
_cell.angle_alpha   90.00
_cell.angle_beta   90.00
_cell.angle_gamma   90.00
#
_symmetry.space_group_name_H-M   'P 1'
#
loop_
_entity.id
_entity.type
_entity.pdbx_description
1 polymer ?
#
loop_
_entity_poly.entity_id
_entity_poly.type
_entity_poly.pdbx_seq_one_letter_code
_entity_poly.pdbx_strand_id
1 'polypeptide(L)'
;MAADGTRLLSAESAAAMAAHQADLPDQWSLGDSWGLGWIRYDWHGARLVGHDGGTFGQGAFLRLLPGPQQGEGLTVALLTNGGGMVDLYEDLYRELFAELAGVTVPDPLDPPAEPPAQDLSRFVGRYERHSVEIEVFEQDGGLVLRQTAVGAVAEATGQPVQEHALVPVSDGVFALRAVGRSGWSAVTFYALPDGSRYVHTGGRANPRTTRPEEGPTR
;
A
#
# COMPACT_ATOMS: atom_id res chain seq x y z
N MET A 1 -15.19 23.82 -9.74
CA MET A 1 -15.98 24.64 -10.68
C MET A 1 -15.35 24.46 -12.06
N ALA A 2 -16.12 24.52 -13.15
CA ALA A 2 -15.57 24.69 -14.49
C ALA A 2 -15.00 26.11 -14.65
N ALA A 3 -14.31 26.38 -15.77
CA ALA A 3 -13.69 27.67 -16.05
C ALA A 3 -14.69 28.85 -16.08
N ASP A 4 -15.96 28.56 -16.35
CA ASP A 4 -17.09 29.50 -16.34
C ASP A 4 -17.78 29.63 -14.97
N GLY A 5 -17.26 28.97 -13.93
CA GLY A 5 -17.86 28.95 -12.60
C GLY A 5 -18.97 27.91 -12.42
N THR A 6 -19.28 27.09 -13.43
CA THR A 6 -20.30 26.04 -13.29
C THR A 6 -19.87 25.00 -12.26
N ARG A 7 -20.75 24.66 -11.31
CA ARG A 7 -20.50 23.57 -10.36
C ARG A 7 -20.68 22.22 -11.06
N LEU A 8 -19.57 21.53 -11.31
CA LEU A 8 -19.56 20.23 -11.99
C LEU A 8 -19.96 19.05 -11.07
N LEU A 9 -19.67 19.16 -9.78
CA LEU A 9 -19.97 18.14 -8.77
C LEU A 9 -20.74 18.78 -7.61
N SER A 10 -21.84 18.17 -7.20
CA SER A 10 -22.60 18.63 -6.04
C SER A 10 -21.77 18.49 -4.77
N ALA A 11 -22.06 19.31 -3.75
CA ALA A 11 -21.39 19.21 -2.46
C ALA A 11 -21.66 17.84 -1.81
N GLU A 12 -22.87 17.30 -1.98
CA GLU A 12 -23.26 15.99 -1.50
C GLU A 12 -22.43 14.87 -2.15
N SER A 13 -22.27 14.89 -3.47
CA SER A 13 -21.46 13.89 -4.18
C SER A 13 -19.98 13.99 -3.79
N ALA A 14 -19.44 15.20 -3.65
CA ALA A 14 -18.06 15.40 -3.18
C ALA A 14 -17.85 14.84 -1.77
N ALA A 15 -18.80 15.06 -0.86
CA ALA A 15 -18.76 14.50 0.50
C ALA A 15 -18.87 12.97 0.48
N ALA A 16 -19.77 12.41 -0.33
CA ALA A 16 -19.92 10.97 -0.49
C ALA A 16 -18.64 10.31 -1.03
N MET A 17 -17.95 10.95 -1.97
CA MET A 17 -16.68 10.47 -2.49
C MET A 17 -15.59 10.41 -1.41
N ALA A 18 -15.54 11.38 -0.51
CA ALA A 18 -14.53 11.46 0.57
C ALA A 18 -14.90 10.63 1.82
N ALA A 19 -16.17 10.22 1.95
CA ALA A 19 -16.65 9.43 3.08
C ALA A 19 -16.03 8.02 3.12
N HIS A 20 -15.94 7.43 4.31
CA HIS A 20 -15.50 6.05 4.50
C HIS A 20 -16.39 5.06 3.75
N GLN A 21 -15.79 4.10 3.06
CA GLN A 21 -16.49 3.00 2.38
C GLN A 21 -15.93 1.63 2.78
N ALA A 22 -14.60 1.52 2.98
CA ALA A 22 -13.96 0.28 3.38
C ALA A 22 -12.65 0.56 4.13
N ASP A 23 -12.34 -0.29 5.11
CA ASP A 23 -11.02 -0.32 5.73
C ASP A 23 -10.02 -1.04 4.84
N LEU A 24 -8.76 -0.62 4.88
CA LEU A 24 -7.68 -1.32 4.20
C LEU A 24 -7.00 -2.32 5.16
N PRO A 25 -6.77 -3.58 4.75
CA PRO A 25 -6.00 -4.53 5.55
C PRO A 25 -4.57 -4.05 5.79
N ASP A 26 -3.98 -3.39 4.79
CA ASP A 26 -2.65 -2.77 4.85
C ASP A 26 -2.80 -1.26 4.98
N GLN A 27 -2.49 -0.75 6.17
CA GLN A 27 -2.57 0.66 6.51
C GLN A 27 -1.22 1.40 6.31
N TRP A 28 -0.17 0.70 5.87
CA TRP A 28 1.18 1.24 5.74
C TRP A 28 1.50 1.70 4.32
N SER A 29 1.02 0.95 3.31
CA SER A 29 1.43 1.20 1.93
C SER A 29 0.67 2.33 1.23
N LEU A 30 -0.56 2.60 1.64
CA LEU A 30 -1.43 3.64 1.06
C LEU A 30 -2.04 4.48 2.17
N GLY A 31 -3.32 4.26 2.48
CA GLY A 31 -4.06 4.96 3.52
C GLY A 31 -4.73 4.00 4.51
N ASP A 32 -5.51 4.54 5.43
CA ASP A 32 -6.24 3.75 6.44
C ASP A 32 -7.50 3.10 5.87
N SER A 33 -8.07 3.69 4.82
CA SER A 33 -9.38 3.35 4.29
C SER A 33 -9.60 3.91 2.88
N TRP A 34 -10.71 3.52 2.25
CA TRP A 34 -11.12 3.95 0.92
C TRP A 34 -12.46 4.72 0.96
N GLY A 35 -12.58 5.72 0.09
CA GLY A 35 -13.82 6.40 -0.26
C GLY A 35 -14.32 6.01 -1.66
N LEU A 36 -15.18 6.79 -2.31
CA LEU A 36 -15.52 6.53 -3.72
C LEU A 36 -14.47 7.19 -4.62
N GLY A 37 -13.46 6.41 -5.02
CA GLY A 37 -12.36 6.87 -5.88
C GLY A 37 -11.24 7.61 -5.15
N TRP A 38 -11.29 7.68 -3.81
CA TRP A 38 -10.28 8.33 -2.99
C TRP A 38 -9.66 7.37 -2.00
N ILE A 39 -8.34 7.45 -1.86
CA ILE A 39 -7.64 6.92 -0.70
C ILE A 39 -7.85 7.91 0.44
N ARG A 40 -8.18 7.40 1.63
CA ARG A 40 -8.32 8.21 2.84
C ARG A 40 -7.10 7.97 3.73
N TYR A 41 -6.60 9.02 4.35
CA TYR A 41 -5.43 8.98 5.22
C TYR A 41 -5.79 9.58 6.58
N ASP A 42 -5.20 9.00 7.62
CA ASP A 42 -5.17 9.58 8.96
C ASP A 42 -3.72 9.94 9.30
N TRP A 43 -3.42 11.24 9.30
CA TRP A 43 -2.11 11.77 9.65
C TRP A 43 -2.18 12.33 11.07
N HIS A 44 -2.05 11.42 12.05
CA HIS A 44 -2.13 11.71 13.48
C HIS A 44 -3.40 12.49 13.90
N GLY A 45 -4.56 12.10 13.37
CA GLY A 45 -5.85 12.73 13.61
C GLY A 45 -6.27 13.71 12.51
N ALA A 46 -5.37 14.12 11.62
CA ALA A 46 -5.73 14.89 10.43
C ALA A 46 -6.29 13.95 9.35
N ARG A 47 -7.55 14.17 8.97
CA ARG A 47 -8.22 13.40 7.91
C ARG A 47 -7.93 14.00 6.54
N LEU A 48 -7.23 13.28 5.69
CA LEU A 48 -6.97 13.66 4.30
C LEU A 48 -7.64 12.69 3.32
N VAL A 49 -7.82 13.16 2.09
CA VAL A 49 -8.09 12.30 0.92
C VAL A 49 -7.06 12.55 -0.16
N GLY A 50 -6.81 11.55 -1.00
CA GLY A 50 -5.79 11.65 -2.03
C GLY A 50 -5.77 10.46 -2.96
N HIS A 51 -4.89 10.52 -3.95
CA HIS A 51 -4.66 9.40 -4.86
C HIS A 51 -3.26 9.50 -5.43
N ASP A 52 -2.65 8.33 -5.62
CA ASP A 52 -1.34 8.22 -6.23
C ASP A 52 -1.45 7.44 -7.55
N GLY A 53 -0.51 7.67 -8.46
CA GLY A 53 -0.48 7.06 -9.77
C GLY A 53 0.95 6.89 -10.23
N GLY A 54 1.22 5.81 -10.94
CA GLY A 54 2.54 5.55 -11.50
C GLY A 54 2.43 4.83 -12.82
N THR A 55 3.31 5.19 -13.74
CA THR A 55 3.61 4.43 -14.95
C THR A 55 5.12 4.45 -15.19
N PHE A 56 5.59 3.86 -16.27
CA PHE A 56 7.03 3.75 -16.56
C PHE A 56 7.69 5.14 -16.56
N GLY A 57 8.55 5.36 -15.55
CA GLY A 57 9.28 6.61 -15.37
C GLY A 57 8.43 7.81 -15.00
N GLN A 58 7.16 7.65 -14.59
CA GLN A 58 6.29 8.77 -14.16
C GLN A 58 5.60 8.45 -12.84
N GLY A 59 5.45 9.46 -11.98
CA GLY A 59 4.71 9.38 -10.73
C GLY A 59 3.81 10.59 -10.54
N ALA A 60 2.62 10.38 -9.99
CA ALA A 60 1.65 11.41 -9.64
C ALA A 60 1.18 11.18 -8.20
N PHE A 61 1.18 12.23 -7.39
CA PHE A 61 0.78 12.19 -5.99
C PHE A 61 -0.16 13.36 -5.71
N LEU A 62 -1.28 13.10 -5.04
CA LEU A 62 -2.27 14.12 -4.71
C LEU A 62 -2.75 13.93 -3.29
N ARG A 63 -2.68 14.98 -2.47
CA ARG A 63 -3.27 15.03 -1.13
C ARG A 63 -4.11 16.29 -0.97
N LEU A 64 -5.30 16.13 -0.41
CA LEU A 64 -6.25 17.18 -0.07
C LEU A 64 -6.49 17.10 1.44
N LEU A 65 -6.08 18.14 2.15
CA LEU A 65 -6.45 18.39 3.53
C LEU A 65 -7.58 19.43 3.54
N PRO A 66 -8.82 19.04 3.89
CA PRO A 66 -9.90 20.00 4.03
C PRO A 66 -9.62 20.97 5.18
N GLY A 67 -9.91 22.25 4.97
CA GLY A 67 -9.84 23.26 6.02
C GLY A 67 -11.12 23.29 6.87
N PRO A 68 -11.11 23.99 8.01
CA PRO A 68 -12.29 24.14 8.85
C PRO A 68 -13.41 24.91 8.14
N GLN A 69 -13.06 25.79 7.19
CA GLN A 69 -14.02 26.44 6.30
C GLN A 69 -13.70 26.17 4.83
N GLN A 70 -14.68 26.44 3.96
CA GLN A 70 -14.49 26.32 2.52
C GLN A 70 -13.40 27.28 2.05
N GLY A 71 -12.42 26.75 1.30
CA GLY A 71 -11.30 27.53 0.77
C GLY A 71 -10.09 27.64 1.70
N GLU A 72 -10.18 27.16 2.95
CA GLU A 72 -9.08 27.17 3.93
C GLU A 72 -8.30 25.85 3.97
N GLY A 73 -8.53 24.95 3.01
CA GLY A 73 -7.83 23.67 2.92
C GLY A 73 -6.50 23.77 2.17
N LEU A 74 -5.64 22.78 2.38
CA LEU A 74 -4.39 22.62 1.65
C LEU A 74 -4.55 21.52 0.60
N THR A 75 -4.11 21.78 -0.63
CA THR A 75 -4.05 20.77 -1.69
C THR A 75 -2.66 20.78 -2.29
N VAL A 76 -2.02 19.61 -2.33
CA VAL A 76 -0.67 19.45 -2.89
C VAL A 76 -0.73 18.37 -3.97
N ALA A 77 -0.32 18.73 -5.18
CA ALA A 77 -0.20 17.83 -6.32
C ALA A 77 1.26 17.84 -6.81
N LEU A 78 1.86 16.66 -6.92
CA LEU A 78 3.21 16.46 -7.42
C LEU A 78 3.16 15.52 -8.62
N LEU A 79 3.78 15.94 -9.72
CA LEU A 79 4.00 15.13 -10.92
C LEU A 79 5.51 15.00 -11.15
N THR A 80 5.97 13.79 -11.42
CA THR A 80 7.38 13.46 -11.59
C THR A 80 7.57 12.62 -12.85
N ASN A 81 8.73 12.75 -13.48
CA ASN A 81 9.09 12.09 -14.73
C ASN A 81 10.48 11.43 -14.70
N GLY A 82 10.92 10.96 -13.53
CA GLY A 82 12.26 10.41 -13.31
C GLY A 82 12.36 9.46 -12.11
N GLY A 83 13.57 9.04 -11.77
CA GLY A 83 13.85 8.15 -10.63
C GLY A 83 13.74 8.86 -9.27
N GLY A 84 13.63 8.07 -8.19
CA GLY A 84 13.56 8.60 -6.82
C GLY A 84 12.24 9.31 -6.46
N MET A 85 11.19 9.11 -7.26
CA MET A 85 9.92 9.85 -7.12
C MET A 85 9.22 9.66 -5.76
N VAL A 86 9.36 8.50 -5.13
CA VAL A 86 8.74 8.22 -3.83
C VAL A 86 9.46 8.99 -2.73
N ASP A 87 10.79 8.91 -2.68
CA ASP A 87 11.61 9.66 -1.71
C ASP A 87 11.36 11.17 -1.82
N LEU A 88 11.32 11.71 -3.06
CA LEU A 88 10.97 13.11 -3.29
C LEU A 88 9.56 13.46 -2.79
N TYR A 89 8.57 12.60 -3.04
CA TYR A 89 7.21 12.78 -2.54
C TYR A 89 7.18 12.81 -1.02
N GLU A 90 7.84 11.87 -0.34
CA GLU A 90 7.85 11.75 1.12
C GLU A 90 8.50 12.97 1.77
N ASP A 91 9.68 13.37 1.29
CA ASP A 91 10.42 14.53 1.82
C ASP A 91 9.62 15.82 1.63
N LEU A 92 9.15 16.07 0.40
CA LEU A 92 8.44 17.32 0.07
C LEU A 92 7.10 17.42 0.81
N TYR A 93 6.34 16.33 0.89
CA TYR A 93 5.03 16.37 1.56
C TYR A 93 5.20 16.52 3.07
N ARG A 94 6.23 15.91 3.66
CA ARG A 94 6.53 16.10 5.08
C ARG A 94 6.83 17.56 5.41
N GLU A 95 7.65 18.22 4.60
CA GLU A 95 7.97 19.65 4.76
C GLU A 95 6.73 20.52 4.56
N LEU A 96 6.05 20.39 3.41
CA LEU A 96 4.92 21.26 3.06
C LEU A 96 3.76 21.17 4.04
N PHE A 97 3.38 19.97 4.48
CA PHE A 97 2.25 19.83 5.40
C PHE A 97 2.59 20.27 6.83
N ALA A 98 3.83 20.07 7.27
CA ALA A 98 4.29 20.59 8.55
C ALA A 98 4.29 22.12 8.55
N GLU A 99 4.85 22.76 7.53
CA GLU A 99 4.99 24.22 7.48
C GLU A 99 3.67 24.95 7.18
N LEU A 100 2.88 24.44 6.25
CA LEU A 100 1.69 25.14 5.77
C LEU A 100 0.41 24.80 6.55
N ALA A 101 0.37 23.65 7.20
CA ALA A 101 -0.83 23.16 7.89
C ALA A 101 -0.58 22.67 9.32
N GLY A 102 0.67 22.62 9.79
CA GLY A 102 1.00 22.05 11.10
C GLY A 102 0.67 20.56 11.22
N VAL A 103 0.57 19.86 10.08
CA VAL A 103 0.23 18.43 10.03
C VAL A 103 1.49 17.61 9.82
N THR A 104 1.74 16.67 10.72
CA THR A 104 2.86 15.73 10.62
C THR A 104 2.45 14.51 9.79
N VAL A 105 3.22 14.20 8.76
CA VAL A 105 3.07 12.95 8.00
C VAL A 105 3.55 11.79 8.86
N PRO A 106 2.82 10.65 8.93
CA PRO A 106 3.27 9.46 9.65
C PRO A 106 4.66 9.00 9.22
N ASP A 107 5.38 8.38 10.14
CA ASP A 107 6.66 7.77 9.82
C ASP A 107 6.45 6.55 8.90
N PRO A 108 7.37 6.30 7.95
CA PRO A 108 7.30 5.12 7.11
C PRO A 108 7.42 3.85 7.97
N LEU A 109 6.94 2.73 7.43
CA LEU A 109 7.11 1.43 8.07
C LEU A 109 8.60 1.16 8.32
N ASP A 110 8.93 0.78 9.55
CA ASP A 110 10.23 0.23 9.92
C ASP A 110 10.01 -0.97 10.84
N PRO A 111 10.52 -2.17 10.51
CA PRO A 111 10.42 -3.31 11.39
C PRO A 111 11.21 -3.08 12.68
N PRO A 112 10.71 -3.58 13.83
CA PRO A 112 11.38 -3.41 15.11
C PRO A 112 12.74 -4.13 15.13
N ALA A 113 13.68 -3.60 15.89
CA ALA A 113 15.02 -4.19 16.07
C ALA A 113 14.96 -5.63 16.62
N GLU A 114 13.94 -5.92 17.44
CA GLU A 114 13.62 -7.26 17.91
C GLU A 114 12.24 -7.67 17.37
N PRO A 115 12.20 -8.40 16.23
CA PRO A 115 10.95 -8.86 15.64
C PRO A 115 10.15 -9.76 16.59
N PRO A 116 8.82 -9.59 16.67
CA PRO A 116 7.99 -10.42 17.54
C PRO A 116 7.96 -11.88 17.06
N ALA A 117 8.05 -12.81 18.01
CA ALA A 117 7.84 -14.22 17.72
C ALA A 117 6.38 -14.49 17.32
N GLN A 118 6.18 -15.19 16.21
CA GLN A 118 4.88 -15.65 15.76
C GLN A 118 5.02 -16.95 14.96
N ASP A 119 3.98 -17.77 14.95
CA ASP A 119 3.95 -19.03 14.20
C ASP A 119 3.95 -18.76 12.68
N LEU A 120 5.12 -18.91 12.06
CA LEU A 120 5.36 -18.61 10.64
C LEU A 120 4.62 -19.55 9.69
N SER A 121 4.36 -20.78 10.13
CA SER A 121 3.68 -21.82 9.33
C SER A 121 2.27 -21.41 8.91
N ARG A 122 1.63 -20.49 9.66
CA ARG A 122 0.31 -19.91 9.35
C ARG A 122 0.28 -19.18 8.01
N PHE A 123 1.42 -18.62 7.59
CA PHE A 123 1.54 -17.73 6.44
C PHE A 123 2.10 -18.44 5.21
N VAL A 124 2.76 -19.60 5.39
CA VAL A 124 3.26 -20.44 4.31
C VAL A 124 2.13 -20.88 3.38
N GLY A 125 2.34 -20.72 2.07
CA GLY A 125 1.37 -21.10 1.04
C GLY A 125 1.55 -20.36 -0.28
N ARG A 126 0.70 -20.71 -1.25
CA ARG A 126 0.60 -20.02 -2.54
C ARG A 126 -0.59 -19.07 -2.54
N TYR A 127 -0.35 -17.87 -3.06
CA TYR A 127 -1.32 -16.80 -3.20
C TYR A 127 -1.27 -16.28 -4.63
N GLU A 128 -2.40 -15.96 -5.22
CA GLU A 128 -2.44 -15.67 -6.66
C GLU A 128 -3.46 -14.60 -6.99
N ARG A 129 -3.12 -13.76 -7.97
CA ARG A 129 -4.06 -12.97 -8.75
C ARG A 129 -3.62 -13.00 -10.21
N HIS A 130 -4.46 -12.49 -11.10
CA HIS A 130 -4.23 -12.55 -12.55
C HIS A 130 -2.84 -12.07 -13.04
N SER A 131 -2.22 -11.11 -12.36
CA SER A 131 -0.94 -10.54 -12.78
C SER A 131 0.29 -11.12 -12.06
N VAL A 132 0.09 -11.93 -11.01
CA VAL A 132 1.20 -12.40 -10.17
C VAL A 132 0.86 -13.69 -9.42
N GLU A 133 1.84 -14.58 -9.35
CA GLU A 133 1.88 -15.69 -8.41
C GLU A 133 2.82 -15.33 -7.25
N ILE A 134 2.39 -15.61 -6.03
CA ILE A 134 3.18 -15.38 -4.82
C ILE A 134 3.29 -16.73 -4.08
N GLU A 135 4.51 -17.10 -3.74
CA GLU A 135 4.80 -18.23 -2.88
C GLU A 135 5.50 -17.74 -1.62
N VAL A 136 4.96 -18.11 -0.46
CA VAL A 136 5.54 -17.80 0.85
C VAL A 136 5.98 -19.11 1.47
N PHE A 137 7.25 -19.20 1.84
CA PHE A 137 7.85 -20.41 2.43
C PHE A 137 8.87 -20.04 3.53
N GLU A 138 9.12 -21.00 4.41
CA GLU A 138 10.14 -20.84 5.45
C GLU A 138 11.54 -21.11 4.88
N GLN A 139 12.49 -20.25 5.22
CA GLN A 139 13.91 -20.42 4.91
C GLN A 139 14.74 -19.77 6.01
N ASP A 140 15.79 -20.47 6.47
CA ASP A 140 16.74 -19.95 7.47
C ASP A 140 16.08 -19.42 8.77
N GLY A 141 14.93 -20.01 9.15
CA GLY A 141 14.16 -19.61 10.34
C GLY A 141 13.29 -18.36 10.16
N GLY A 142 13.20 -17.80 8.94
CA GLY A 142 12.31 -16.70 8.57
C GLY A 142 11.39 -17.06 7.41
N LEU A 143 10.58 -16.09 6.96
CA LEU A 143 9.77 -16.24 5.76
C LEU A 143 10.44 -15.57 4.56
N VAL A 144 10.33 -16.21 3.41
CA VAL A 144 10.68 -15.66 2.10
C VAL A 144 9.41 -15.56 1.26
N LEU A 145 9.24 -14.42 0.60
CA LEU A 145 8.20 -14.19 -0.40
C LEU A 145 8.85 -14.23 -1.78
N ARG A 146 8.50 -15.26 -2.57
CA ARG A 146 8.82 -15.34 -3.99
C ARG A 146 7.64 -14.81 -4.79
N GLN A 147 7.89 -13.82 -5.62
CA GLN A 147 6.91 -13.21 -6.50
C GLN A 147 7.26 -13.51 -7.95
N THR A 148 6.34 -14.11 -8.68
CA THR A 148 6.45 -14.38 -10.12
C THR A 148 5.45 -13.52 -10.88
N ALA A 149 5.93 -12.54 -11.65
CA ALA A 149 5.09 -11.76 -12.55
C ALA A 149 4.55 -12.64 -13.69
N VAL A 150 3.28 -12.41 -14.07
CA VAL A 150 2.60 -13.18 -15.13
C VAL A 150 2.11 -12.23 -16.23
N GLY A 151 2.08 -12.73 -17.48
CA GLY A 151 1.53 -12.01 -18.63
C GLY A 151 2.29 -10.71 -18.96
N ALA A 152 1.54 -9.65 -19.28
CA ALA A 152 2.10 -8.36 -19.70
C ALA A 152 3.07 -7.73 -18.67
N VAL A 153 2.93 -8.07 -17.39
CA VAL A 153 3.85 -7.59 -16.34
C VAL A 153 5.22 -8.28 -16.46
N ALA A 154 5.24 -9.58 -16.76
CA ALA A 154 6.48 -10.32 -16.97
C ALA A 154 7.23 -9.80 -18.19
N GLU A 155 6.52 -9.56 -19.29
CA GLU A 155 7.08 -9.01 -20.54
C GLU A 155 7.70 -7.62 -20.33
N ALA A 156 7.04 -6.76 -19.55
CA ALA A 156 7.53 -5.40 -19.30
C ALA A 156 8.72 -5.33 -18.33
N THR A 157 8.86 -6.29 -17.41
CA THR A 157 9.87 -6.23 -16.34
C THR A 157 11.16 -6.98 -16.65
N GLY A 158 11.14 -7.99 -17.53
CA GLY A 158 12.33 -8.76 -17.92
C GLY A 158 12.96 -9.62 -16.80
N GLN A 159 12.48 -9.50 -15.57
CA GLN A 159 12.84 -10.30 -14.41
C GLN A 159 11.56 -10.89 -13.80
N PRO A 160 11.12 -12.06 -14.28
CA PRO A 160 9.81 -12.58 -13.90
C PRO A 160 9.74 -13.00 -12.44
N VAL A 161 10.86 -13.36 -11.81
CA VAL A 161 10.90 -13.87 -10.43
C VAL A 161 11.76 -12.98 -9.54
N GLN A 162 11.23 -12.60 -8.38
CA GLN A 162 11.95 -11.92 -7.32
C GLN A 162 11.68 -12.59 -5.98
N GLU A 163 12.69 -12.65 -5.12
CA GLU A 163 12.56 -13.18 -3.77
C GLU A 163 12.94 -12.09 -2.76
N HIS A 164 12.14 -12.00 -1.70
CA HIS A 164 12.33 -11.01 -0.63
C HIS A 164 12.20 -11.70 0.72
N ALA A 165 13.17 -11.48 1.60
CA ALA A 165 13.03 -11.86 3.00
C ALA A 165 11.94 -11.01 3.67
N LEU A 166 11.11 -11.65 4.50
CA LEU A 166 10.06 -10.99 5.27
C LEU A 166 10.50 -10.84 6.72
N VAL A 167 10.50 -9.61 7.22
CA VAL A 167 10.83 -9.28 8.61
C VAL A 167 9.53 -9.08 9.40
N PRO A 168 9.27 -9.83 10.49
CA PRO A 168 8.06 -9.64 11.29
C PRO A 168 7.96 -8.22 11.88
N VAL A 169 6.78 -7.62 11.80
CA VAL A 169 6.47 -6.29 12.37
C VAL A 169 5.47 -6.44 13.52
N SER A 170 4.37 -7.14 13.27
CA SER A 170 3.33 -7.51 14.25
C SER A 170 2.65 -8.82 13.81
N ASP A 171 1.64 -9.31 14.53
CA ASP A 171 0.93 -10.53 14.10
C ASP A 171 0.35 -10.33 12.69
N GLY A 172 0.75 -11.19 11.75
CA GLY A 172 0.30 -11.14 10.37
C GLY A 172 0.84 -9.99 9.52
N VAL A 173 1.69 -9.10 10.06
CA VAL A 173 2.30 -8.00 9.30
C VAL A 173 3.80 -8.19 9.23
N PHE A 174 4.33 -8.15 8.02
CA PHE A 174 5.74 -8.26 7.72
C PHE A 174 6.21 -7.08 6.89
N ALA A 175 7.48 -6.74 7.01
CA ALA A 175 8.16 -5.78 6.16
C ALA A 175 9.01 -6.52 5.12
N LEU A 176 8.95 -6.07 3.87
CA LEU A 176 9.90 -6.46 2.82
C LEU A 176 10.63 -5.23 2.31
N ARG A 177 11.87 -5.43 1.86
CA ARG A 177 12.65 -4.37 1.20
C ARG A 177 12.96 -4.82 -0.22
N ALA A 178 12.35 -4.16 -1.20
CA ALA A 178 12.57 -4.48 -2.59
C ALA A 178 14.01 -4.11 -3.02
N VAL A 179 14.58 -4.90 -3.94
CA VAL A 179 15.90 -4.63 -4.50
C VAL A 179 15.95 -3.21 -5.09
N GLY A 180 16.97 -2.44 -4.70
CA GLY A 180 17.16 -1.06 -5.16
C GLY A 180 16.27 -0.02 -4.47
N ARG A 181 15.49 -0.41 -3.45
CA ARG A 181 14.76 0.53 -2.59
C ARG A 181 15.36 0.58 -1.18
N SER A 182 15.38 1.77 -0.60
CA SER A 182 15.79 2.02 0.80
C SER A 182 14.66 1.70 1.78
N GLY A 183 13.43 2.11 1.46
CA GLY A 183 12.24 1.96 2.29
C GLY A 183 11.64 0.55 2.34
N TRP A 184 10.89 0.28 3.40
CA TRP A 184 10.14 -0.96 3.60
C TRP A 184 8.74 -0.87 3.01
N SER A 185 8.23 -2.01 2.54
CA SER A 185 6.81 -2.18 2.16
C SER A 185 6.16 -3.20 3.08
N ALA A 186 4.90 -2.97 3.45
CA ALA A 186 4.15 -3.95 4.22
C ALA A 186 3.72 -5.14 3.36
N VAL A 187 3.69 -6.31 4.01
CA VAL A 187 3.05 -7.53 3.56
C VAL A 187 2.11 -7.95 4.69
N THR A 188 0.80 -7.87 4.43
CA THR A 188 -0.21 -8.11 5.47
C THR A 188 -1.01 -9.36 5.15
N PHE A 189 -0.93 -10.37 6.02
CA PHE A 189 -1.74 -11.58 5.96
C PHE A 189 -3.01 -11.42 6.77
N TYR A 190 -4.15 -11.80 6.20
CA TYR A 190 -5.43 -11.69 6.87
C TYR A 190 -6.40 -12.78 6.41
N ALA A 191 -7.45 -12.98 7.19
CA ALA A 191 -8.55 -13.88 6.86
C ALA A 191 -9.87 -13.11 6.84
N LEU A 192 -10.75 -13.47 5.91
CA LEU A 192 -12.13 -13.00 5.90
C LEU A 192 -12.99 -13.84 6.86
N PRO A 193 -14.22 -13.37 7.22
CA PRO A 193 -15.11 -14.10 8.13
C PRO A 193 -15.47 -15.53 7.68
N ASP A 194 -15.39 -15.81 6.38
CA ASP A 194 -15.62 -17.15 5.80
C ASP A 194 -14.39 -18.08 5.91
N GLY A 195 -13.28 -17.60 6.48
CA GLY A 195 -12.02 -18.32 6.63
C GLY A 195 -11.09 -18.23 5.43
N SER A 196 -11.49 -17.55 4.33
CA SER A 196 -10.64 -17.32 3.17
C SER A 196 -9.43 -16.47 3.55
N ARG A 197 -8.22 -16.93 3.19
CA ARG A 197 -6.96 -16.29 3.56
C ARG A 197 -6.35 -15.53 2.40
N TYR A 198 -5.72 -14.41 2.70
CA TYR A 198 -5.13 -13.50 1.74
C TYR A 198 -3.77 -13.01 2.21
N VAL A 199 -2.93 -12.64 1.24
CA VAL A 199 -1.78 -11.74 1.47
C VAL A 199 -2.04 -10.45 0.71
N HIS A 200 -1.98 -9.32 1.41
CA HIS A 200 -2.03 -7.98 0.83
C HIS A 200 -0.61 -7.46 0.66
N THR A 201 -0.26 -7.07 -0.56
CA THR A 201 1.03 -6.45 -0.86
C THR A 201 0.92 -5.59 -2.11
N GLY A 202 1.64 -4.46 -2.11
CA GLY A 202 1.62 -3.49 -3.20
C GLY A 202 0.23 -2.92 -3.49
N GLY A 203 -0.65 -2.79 -2.49
CA GLY A 203 -2.01 -2.27 -2.66
C GLY A 203 -3.02 -3.26 -3.24
N ARG A 204 -2.71 -4.56 -3.27
CA ARG A 204 -3.61 -5.60 -3.84
C ARG A 204 -3.74 -6.78 -2.88
N ALA A 205 -4.95 -7.32 -2.79
CA ALA A 205 -5.24 -8.60 -2.15
C ALA A 205 -4.92 -9.77 -3.08
N ASN A 206 -4.28 -10.81 -2.55
CA ASN A 206 -3.95 -12.05 -3.27
C ASN A 206 -4.53 -13.23 -2.49
N PRO A 207 -5.64 -13.86 -2.94
CA PRO A 207 -6.22 -15.01 -2.28
C PRO A 207 -5.25 -16.19 -2.26
N ARG A 208 -5.29 -16.97 -1.17
CA ARG A 208 -4.58 -18.25 -1.08
C ARG A 208 -5.25 -19.27 -1.99
N THR A 209 -4.50 -19.88 -2.91
CA THR A 209 -5.04 -20.79 -3.93
C THR A 209 -4.79 -22.27 -3.66
N THR A 210 -3.94 -22.63 -2.69
CA THR A 210 -3.67 -24.04 -2.33
C THR A 210 -3.71 -24.30 -0.82
N ARG A 211 -4.34 -25.42 -0.42
CA ARG A 211 -3.89 -26.18 0.76
C ARG A 211 -2.53 -26.78 0.40
N PRO A 212 -1.57 -26.91 1.33
CA PRO A 212 -0.32 -27.62 1.05
C PRO A 212 -0.64 -28.99 0.45
N GLU A 213 -0.02 -29.34 -0.66
CA GLU A 213 -0.03 -30.73 -1.13
C GLU A 213 0.61 -31.57 -0.02
N GLU A 214 -0.09 -32.60 0.45
CA GLU A 214 0.54 -33.69 1.18
C GLU A 214 1.58 -34.29 0.23
N GLY A 215 2.86 -33.98 0.50
CA GLY A 215 3.97 -34.58 -0.23
C GLY A 215 3.87 -36.10 -0.18
N PRO A 216 4.40 -36.82 -1.19
CA PRO A 216 4.22 -38.26 -1.27
C PRO A 216 4.82 -38.93 -0.03
N THR A 217 3.98 -39.65 0.73
CA THR A 217 4.42 -40.62 1.72
C THR A 217 5.46 -41.52 1.08
N ARG A 218 6.70 -41.43 1.57
CA ARG A 218 7.75 -42.42 1.34
C ARG A 218 7.53 -43.63 2.22
#